data_AF-A0A349M2E4-F1
#
_entry.id   AF-A0A349M2E4-F1
#
_cell.length_a   1.000
_cell.length_b   1.000
_cell.length_c   1.000
_cell.angle_alpha   90.00
_cell.angle_beta   90.00
_cell.angle_gamma   90.00
#
_symmetry.space_group_name_H-M   'P 1'
#
loop_
_entity.id
_entity.type
_entity.pdbx_description
1 polymer ?
#
loop_
_entity_poly.entity_id
_entity_poly.type
_entity_poly.pdbx_seq_one_letter_code
_entity_poly.pdbx_strand_id
1 'polypeptide(L)'
;VTIGAHQHTPVILLTRSGAQHDVVPYLMERFGDAYRAQMQHFVNCLRDGQQPSVNGSDALAALEIGIAATRAYQTGLPVILSELRLSS
;
A
#
# COMPACT_ATOMS: atom_id res chain seq x y z
N VAL A 1 -10.94 -6.47 -5.12
CA VAL A 1 -9.75 -6.39 -5.99
C VAL A 1 -8.57 -6.93 -5.21
N THR A 2 -7.86 -7.92 -5.75
CA THR A 2 -6.65 -8.48 -5.12
C THR A 2 -5.43 -7.79 -5.74
N ILE A 3 -4.52 -7.26 -4.92
CA ILE A 3 -3.30 -6.56 -5.38
C ILE A 3 -2.08 -7.41 -5.01
N GLY A 4 -1.24 -7.70 -6.01
CA GLY A 4 -0.03 -8.50 -5.87
C GLY A 4 -0.28 -10.02 -5.90
N ALA A 5 0.82 -10.78 -6.00
CA ALA A 5 0.78 -12.24 -5.99
C ALA A 5 0.35 -12.77 -4.61
N HIS A 6 -0.82 -13.40 -4.57
CA HIS A 6 -1.47 -13.80 -3.31
C HIS A 6 -1.05 -15.20 -2.83
N GLN A 7 -0.76 -16.11 -3.75
CA GLN A 7 -0.38 -17.49 -3.44
C GLN A 7 1.05 -17.72 -3.92
N HIS A 8 1.91 -18.23 -3.04
CA HIS A 8 3.33 -18.41 -3.34
C HIS A 8 3.61 -19.80 -3.92
N THR A 9 3.04 -20.85 -3.32
CA THR A 9 3.14 -22.21 -3.86
C THR A 9 1.79 -22.72 -4.32
N PRO A 10 1.72 -23.61 -5.34
CA PRO A 10 0.47 -24.20 -5.81
C PRO A 10 -0.07 -25.28 -4.84
N VAL A 11 0.07 -25.06 -3.52
CA VAL A 11 -0.34 -25.98 -2.46
C VAL A 11 -1.50 -25.36 -1.68
N ILE A 12 -2.52 -26.17 -1.40
CA ILE A 12 -3.66 -25.81 -0.54
C ILE A 12 -3.67 -26.75 0.65
N LEU A 13 -3.66 -26.19 1.86
CA LEU A 13 -3.82 -26.92 3.11
C LEU A 13 -5.30 -26.90 3.51
N LEU A 14 -5.93 -28.07 3.57
CA LEU A 14 -7.30 -28.22 4.04
C LEU A 14 -7.31 -28.49 5.55
N THR A 15 -7.93 -27.60 6.32
CA THR A 15 -8.09 -27.74 7.77
C THR A 15 -9.58 -27.66 8.15
N ARG A 16 -9.88 -27.93 9.43
CA ARG A 16 -11.23 -27.73 9.96
C ARG A 16 -11.70 -26.26 9.88
N SER A 17 -10.78 -25.29 9.80
CA SER A 17 -11.07 -23.86 9.66
C SER A 17 -11.18 -23.40 8.20
N GLY A 18 -11.02 -24.31 7.22
CA GLY A 18 -11.18 -24.03 5.80
C GLY A 18 -9.90 -24.29 4.98
N ALA A 19 -9.94 -23.91 3.70
CA ALA A 19 -8.78 -23.97 2.82
C ALA A 19 -7.82 -22.81 3.13
N GLN A 20 -6.54 -23.14 3.31
CA GLN A 20 -5.46 -22.20 3.58
C GLN A 20 -4.39 -22.35 2.50
N HIS A 21 -3.65 -21.28 2.22
CA HIS A 21 -2.47 -21.30 1.36
C HIS A 21 -1.44 -20.30 1.89
N ASP A 22 -0.20 -20.42 1.43
CA ASP A 22 0.86 -19.47 1.75
C ASP A 22 0.78 -18.20 0.91
N VAL A 23 1.38 -17.11 1.37
CA VAL A 23 1.44 -15.84 0.62
C VAL A 23 2.87 -15.52 0.26
N VAL A 24 3.08 -14.78 -0.83
CA VAL A 24 4.43 -14.32 -1.22
C VAL A 24 4.94 -13.38 -0.11
N PRO A 25 6.03 -13.74 0.60
CA PRO A 25 6.46 -12.99 1.77
C PRO A 25 7.24 -11.73 1.39
N TYR A 26 7.98 -11.78 0.27
CA TYR A 26 8.85 -10.68 -0.12
C TYR A 26 8.09 -9.62 -0.92
N LEU A 27 8.18 -8.37 -0.47
CA LEU A 27 7.40 -7.26 -1.01
C LEU A 27 7.68 -7.01 -2.50
N MET A 28 8.95 -7.07 -2.91
CA MET A 28 9.33 -6.82 -4.30
C MET A 28 8.87 -7.93 -5.23
N GLU A 29 8.78 -9.16 -4.73
CA GLU A 29 8.25 -10.28 -5.50
C GLU A 29 6.73 -10.19 -5.58
N ARG A 30 6.07 -9.93 -4.45
CA ARG A 30 4.62 -9.80 -4.36
C ARG A 30 4.07 -8.66 -5.23
N PHE A 31 4.78 -7.53 -5.30
CA PHE A 31 4.35 -6.31 -6.00
C PHE A 31 5.26 -5.93 -7.16
N GLY A 32 6.07 -6.87 -7.68
CA GLY A 32 7.07 -6.57 -8.72
C GLY A 32 6.49 -5.89 -9.95
N ASP A 33 5.31 -6.34 -10.39
CA ASP A 33 4.61 -5.74 -11.53
C ASP A 33 4.18 -4.29 -11.26
N ALA A 34 3.73 -3.99 -10.04
CA ALA A 34 3.34 -2.64 -9.65
C ALA A 34 4.56 -1.70 -9.60
N TYR A 35 5.69 -2.16 -9.05
CA TYR A 35 6.92 -1.36 -9.05
C TYR A 35 7.46 -1.13 -10.46
N ARG A 36 7.40 -2.14 -11.33
CA ARG A 36 7.77 -2.00 -12.74
C ARG A 36 6.88 -0.98 -13.45
N ALA A 37 5.57 -1.05 -13.25
CA ALA A 37 4.61 -0.11 -13.84
C ALA A 37 4.85 1.32 -13.32
N GLN A 38 5.10 1.48 -12.02
CA GLN A 38 5.43 2.77 -11.41
C GLN A 38 6.68 3.40 -12.03
N MET A 39 7.76 2.63 -12.16
CA MET A 39 9.01 3.11 -12.77
C MET A 39 8.82 3.45 -14.25
N GLN A 40 8.09 2.63 -15.00
CA GLN A 40 7.78 2.90 -16.40
C GLN A 40 6.96 4.20 -16.56
N HIS A 41 5.96 4.41 -15.70
CA HIS A 41 5.15 5.63 -15.67
C HIS A 41 6.03 6.86 -15.41
N PHE A 42 6.89 6.79 -14.40
CA PHE A 42 7.80 7.88 -14.06
C PHE A 42 8.72 8.25 -15.23
N VAL A 43 9.33 7.25 -15.89
CA VAL A 43 10.19 7.48 -17.06
C VAL A 43 9.41 8.08 -18.23
N ASN A 44 8.18 7.62 -18.49
CA ASN A 44 7.33 8.18 -19.54
C ASN A 44 7.01 9.66 -19.25
N CYS A 45 6.65 10.00 -18.00
CA CYS A 45 6.39 11.38 -17.60
C CYS A 45 7.61 12.29 -17.84
N LEU A 46 8.81 11.82 -17.50
CA LEU A 46 10.05 12.57 -17.75
C LEU A 46 10.31 12.77 -19.24
N ARG A 47 10.15 11.71 -20.05
CA ARG A 47 10.38 11.77 -21.50
C ARG A 47 9.38 12.69 -22.19
N ASP A 48 8.12 12.62 -21.79
CA ASP A 48 7.00 13.28 -22.48
C ASP A 48 6.67 14.66 -21.88
N GLY A 49 7.44 15.11 -20.88
CA GLY A 49 7.24 16.38 -20.19
C GLY A 49 5.91 16.47 -19.42
N GLN A 50 5.36 15.33 -19.00
CA GLN A 50 4.07 15.23 -18.30
C GLN A 50 4.27 15.20 -16.79
N GLN A 51 3.29 15.71 -16.04
CA GLN A 51 3.29 15.50 -14.59
C GLN A 51 2.90 14.05 -14.26
N PRO A 52 3.59 13.41 -13.30
CA PRO A 52 3.17 12.12 -12.78
C PRO A 52 1.76 12.19 -12.18
N SER A 53 1.02 11.06 -12.23
CA SER A 53 -0.32 10.95 -11.66
C SER A 53 -0.35 11.02 -10.13
N VAL A 54 0.81 10.84 -9.49
CA VAL A 54 1.00 10.94 -8.05
C VAL A 54 2.18 11.89 -7.77
N ASN A 55 2.05 12.74 -6.76
CA ASN A 55 3.07 13.71 -6.41
C ASN A 55 3.30 13.76 -4.87
N GLY A 56 4.07 14.75 -4.42
CA GLY A 56 4.39 14.91 -3.00
C GLY A 56 3.19 15.15 -2.09
N SER A 57 2.11 15.78 -2.56
CA SER A 57 0.91 15.98 -1.74
C SER A 57 0.17 14.67 -1.46
N ASP A 58 0.19 13.74 -2.41
CA ASP A 58 -0.39 12.40 -2.19
C ASP A 58 0.40 11.63 -1.14
N ALA A 59 1.74 11.73 -1.19
CA ALA A 59 2.61 11.12 -0.19
C ALA A 59 2.39 11.71 1.22
N LEU A 60 2.24 13.04 1.32
CA LEU A 60 1.93 13.71 2.57
C LEU A 60 0.58 13.25 3.14
N ALA A 61 -0.46 13.22 2.31
CA ALA A 61 -1.78 12.76 2.72
C ALA A 61 -1.77 11.31 3.22
N ALA A 62 -1.03 10.42 2.54
CA ALA A 62 -0.85 9.04 2.97
C ALA A 62 -0.12 8.93 4.33
N LEU A 63 0.90 9.77 4.56
CA LEU A 63 1.63 9.83 5.82
C LEU A 63 0.72 10.29 6.98
N GLU A 64 -0.09 11.33 6.77
CA GLU A 64 -1.05 11.82 7.77
C GLU A 64 -2.05 10.73 8.17
N ILE A 65 -2.55 9.95 7.20
CA ILE A 65 -3.41 8.80 7.46
C ILE A 65 -2.69 7.77 8.34
N GLY A 66 -1.43 7.45 8.01
CA GLY A 66 -0.62 6.51 8.79
C GLY A 66 -0.41 6.97 10.25
N ILE A 67 -0.15 8.25 10.46
CA ILE A 67 0.01 8.84 11.80
C ILE A 67 -1.31 8.78 12.57
N ALA A 68 -2.42 9.17 11.94
CA ALA A 68 -3.75 9.14 12.57
C ALA A 68 -4.15 7.71 12.96
N ALA A 69 -3.95 6.74 12.07
CA ALA A 69 -4.22 5.33 12.35
C ALA A 69 -3.35 4.78 13.50
N THR A 70 -2.07 5.15 13.54
CA THR A 70 -1.16 4.78 14.63
C THR A 70 -1.63 5.34 15.97
N ARG A 71 -2.02 6.61 16.00
CA ARG A 71 -2.54 7.25 17.21
C ARG A 71 -3.89 6.66 17.64
N ALA A 72 -4.77 6.36 16.69
CA ALA A 72 -6.04 5.71 16.98
C ALA A 72 -5.84 4.33 17.60
N TYR A 73 -4.91 3.54 17.05
CA TYR A 73 -4.53 2.25 17.62
C TYR A 73 -3.99 2.37 19.05
N GLN A 74 -3.12 3.34 19.32
CA GLN A 74 -2.54 3.55 20.65
C GLN A 74 -3.55 4.03 21.70
N THR A 75 -4.52 4.84 21.28
CA THR A 75 -5.50 5.47 22.19
C THR A 75 -6.81 4.70 22.30
N GLY A 76 -7.11 3.80 21.37
CA GLY A 76 -8.40 3.13 21.25
C GLY A 76 -9.54 4.05 20.80
N LEU A 77 -9.23 5.27 20.35
CA LEU A 77 -10.20 6.28 19.94
C LEU A 77 -10.01 6.66 18.47
N PRO A 78 -11.09 7.02 17.74
CA PRO A 78 -10.95 7.55 16.39
C PRO A 78 -10.20 8.88 16.39
N VAL A 79 -9.39 9.13 15.37
CA VAL A 79 -8.64 10.38 15.16
C VAL A 79 -9.09 11.02 13.84
N ILE A 80 -9.56 12.26 13.89
CA ILE A 80 -10.00 13.00 12.69
C ILE A 80 -8.79 13.72 12.08
N LEU A 81 -8.59 13.56 10.77
CA LEU A 81 -7.42 14.14 10.07
C LEU A 81 -7.34 15.67 10.16
N SER A 82 -8.49 16.36 10.14
CA SER A 82 -8.53 17.82 10.29
C SER A 82 -7.99 18.28 11.64
N GLU A 83 -8.22 17.51 12.70
CA GLU A 83 -7.73 17.82 14.06
C GLU A 83 -6.23 17.56 14.18
N LEU A 84 -5.73 16.51 13.52
CA LEU A 84 -4.30 16.20 13.49
C LEU A 84 -3.49 17.35 12.87
N ARG A 85 -3.95 17.89 11.74
CA ARG A 85 -3.29 19.00 11.01
C ARG A 85 -3.25 20.31 11.80
N LEU A 86 -4.17 20.52 12.74
CA LEU A 86 -4.19 21.71 13.61
C LEU A 86 -3.22 21.59 14.80
N SER A 87 -2.74 20.37 15.08
CA SER A 87 -1.84 20.08 16.20
C SER A 87 -0.36 19.99 15.81
N SER A 88 -0.04 20.14 14.53
CA SER A 88 1.32 20.16 13.95
C SER A 88 1.72 21.59 13.58
#